data_AF-A0A2U8DZ10-F1
#
_entry.id   AF-A0A2U8DZ10-F1
#
_cell.length_a   1.000
_cell.length_b   1.000
_cell.length_c   1.000
_cell.angle_alpha   90.00
_cell.angle_beta   90.00
_cell.angle_gamma   90.00
#
_symmetry.space_group_name_H-M   'P 1'
#
loop_
_entity.id
_entity.type
_entity.pdbx_description
1 polymer ?
#
loop_
_entity_poly.entity_id
_entity_poly.type
_entity_poly.pdbx_seq_one_letter_code
_entity_poly.pdbx_strand_id
1 'polypeptide(L)'
;MLDLDLPPPSDEYSQGEPEDGGFSSAMSADGVTRLIVTAYIGIGNKLYIRGDGPGLSWNKGVPLQFISIGKWRWETNDAVAPVSFKLYKNDSVECTRIGAPKLEPGHQHEVTANF
;
A
#
# COMPACT_ATOMS: atom_id res chain seq x y z
N MET A 1 7.61 56.61 11.83
CA MET A 1 6.25 56.02 11.88
C MET A 1 5.92 55.59 10.47
N LEU A 2 5.92 54.28 10.23
CA LEU A 2 5.26 53.50 9.17
C LEU A 2 6.03 52.18 9.06
N ASP A 3 5.75 51.29 10.01
CA ASP A 3 6.08 49.86 9.91
C ASP A 3 5.26 49.27 8.76
N LEU A 4 5.93 48.86 7.68
CA LEU A 4 5.31 48.03 6.64
C LEU A 4 5.31 46.58 7.12
N ASP A 5 4.14 46.14 7.55
CA ASP A 5 3.81 44.73 7.77
C ASP A 5 3.77 44.02 6.41
N LEU A 6 4.83 43.29 6.06
CA LEU A 6 4.80 42.32 4.97
C LEU A 6 4.30 40.98 5.52
N PRO A 7 3.29 40.34 4.93
CA PRO A 7 2.97 38.97 5.29
C PRO A 7 4.15 38.06 4.92
N PRO A 8 4.44 37.02 5.72
CA PRO A 8 5.47 36.05 5.38
C PRO A 8 5.12 35.36 4.05
N PRO A 9 6.12 34.98 3.24
CA PRO A 9 5.89 34.20 2.04
C PRO A 9 5.20 32.89 2.44
N SER A 10 4.08 32.59 1.79
CA SER A 10 3.40 31.30 1.92
C SER A 10 4.40 30.19 1.61
N ASP A 11 4.72 29.37 2.61
CA ASP A 11 5.42 28.10 2.46
C ASP A 11 4.55 27.13 1.64
N GLU A 12 4.45 27.37 0.34
CA GLU A 12 3.74 26.54 -0.62
C GLU A 12 4.67 25.45 -1.18
N TYR A 13 5.39 24.77 -0.27
CA TYR A 13 5.99 23.46 -0.52
C TYR A 13 5.95 22.69 0.79
N SER A 14 4.76 22.21 1.16
CA SER A 14 4.68 21.01 2.00
C SER A 14 5.25 19.83 1.21
N GLN A 15 6.57 19.73 1.16
CA GLN A 15 7.21 18.43 1.01
C GLN A 15 6.84 17.66 2.27
N GLY A 16 5.83 16.80 2.15
CA GLY A 16 5.50 15.84 3.18
C GLY A 16 6.77 15.14 3.63
N GLU A 17 7.01 15.17 4.93
CA GLU A 17 8.12 14.46 5.57
C GLU A 17 8.08 12.98 5.13
N PRO A 18 9.23 12.32 4.89
CA PRO A 18 9.23 10.92 4.53
C PRO A 18 8.83 10.12 5.77
N GLU A 19 7.53 9.84 5.89
CA GLU A 19 6.98 9.10 7.00
C GLU A 19 7.56 7.68 6.97
N ASP A 20 8.28 7.35 8.04
CA ASP A 20 8.90 6.07 8.33
C ASP A 20 7.89 4.92 8.14
N GLY A 21 7.96 4.20 7.01
CA GLY A 21 7.04 3.09 6.72
C GLY A 21 6.56 2.88 5.28
N GLY A 22 7.16 3.52 4.26
CA GLY A 22 7.16 3.04 2.85
C GLY A 22 5.81 2.59 2.25
N PHE A 23 4.72 3.29 2.53
CA PHE A 23 3.42 3.11 1.85
C PHE A 23 3.14 4.33 0.97
N SER A 24 3.11 4.15 -0.35
CA SER A 24 2.78 5.22 -1.30
C SER A 24 1.55 4.88 -2.12
N SER A 25 0.88 5.88 -2.68
CA SER A 25 -0.30 5.72 -3.53
C SER A 25 -0.28 6.68 -4.72
N ALA A 26 -0.79 6.24 -5.86
CA ALA A 26 -1.02 7.04 -7.06
C ALA A 26 -2.28 6.56 -7.80
N MET A 27 -3.00 7.47 -8.45
CA MET A 27 -4.19 7.10 -9.25
C MET A 27 -3.80 6.19 -10.42
N SER A 28 -4.54 5.09 -10.59
CA SER A 28 -4.41 4.22 -11.75
C SER A 28 -5.16 4.80 -12.95
N ALA A 29 -4.48 4.94 -14.09
CA ALA A 29 -5.09 5.48 -15.31
C ALA A 29 -6.25 4.61 -15.87
N ASP A 30 -6.28 3.33 -15.53
CA ASP A 30 -7.31 2.37 -15.95
C ASP A 30 -8.36 2.10 -14.85
N GLY A 31 -8.32 2.83 -13.73
CA GLY A 31 -9.26 2.67 -12.63
C GLY A 31 -9.12 1.36 -11.84
N VAL A 32 -8.10 0.55 -12.13
CA VAL A 32 -7.85 -0.70 -11.40
C VAL A 32 -7.18 -0.41 -10.07
N THR A 33 -7.69 -0.99 -8.99
CA THR A 33 -7.05 -0.93 -7.67
C THR A 33 -5.91 -1.93 -7.63
N ARG A 34 -4.69 -1.49 -7.33
CA ARG A 34 -3.49 -2.35 -7.30
C ARG A 34 -2.73 -2.19 -6.00
N LEU A 35 -2.19 -3.30 -5.52
CA LEU A 35 -1.17 -3.33 -4.49
C LEU A 35 0.09 -3.96 -5.07
N ILE A 36 1.17 -3.20 -5.10
CA ILE A 36 2.52 -3.67 -5.41
C ILE A 36 3.27 -3.81 -4.10
N VAL A 37 3.74 -5.02 -3.81
CA VAL A 37 4.52 -5.30 -2.60
C VAL A 37 5.96 -5.60 -2.97
N THR A 38 6.89 -4.89 -2.34
CA THR A 38 8.30 -5.26 -2.29
C THR A 38 8.55 -6.15 -1.07
N ALA A 39 8.87 -7.43 -1.27
CA ALA A 39 9.12 -8.40 -0.20
C ALA A 39 10.10 -9.51 -0.60
N TYR A 40 11.11 -9.74 0.23
CA TYR A 40 12.12 -10.80 0.05
C TYR A 40 11.88 -11.95 1.04
N ILE A 41 11.04 -12.91 0.65
CA ILE A 41 10.58 -13.98 1.55
C ILE A 41 11.31 -15.32 1.40
N GLY A 42 12.32 -15.41 0.53
CA GLY A 42 13.10 -16.62 0.26
C GLY A 42 12.42 -17.60 -0.72
N ILE A 43 13.21 -18.50 -1.33
CA ILE A 43 12.75 -19.47 -2.33
C ILE A 43 11.71 -20.43 -1.71
N GLY A 44 10.68 -20.78 -2.48
CA GLY A 44 9.61 -21.70 -2.06
C GLY A 44 8.52 -21.06 -1.21
N ASN A 45 8.67 -19.78 -0.81
CA ASN A 45 7.66 -19.06 -0.07
C ASN A 45 6.76 -18.23 -1.00
N LYS A 46 5.54 -17.96 -0.56
CA LYS A 46 4.57 -17.16 -1.32
C LYS A 46 3.91 -16.10 -0.43
N LEU A 47 3.68 -14.93 -1.01
CA LEU A 47 3.01 -13.83 -0.34
C LEU A 47 1.49 -13.94 -0.51
N TYR A 48 0.75 -13.69 0.57
CA TYR A 48 -0.71 -13.73 0.62
C TYR A 48 -1.25 -12.41 1.17
N ILE A 49 -2.43 -12.02 0.69
CA ILE A 49 -3.21 -10.90 1.20
C ILE A 49 -4.47 -11.44 1.87
N ARG A 50 -4.78 -10.94 3.05
CA ARG A 50 -6.06 -11.12 3.75
C ARG A 50 -6.67 -9.75 3.99
N GLY A 51 -7.99 -9.67 4.05
CA GLY A 51 -8.62 -8.36 4.17
C GLY A 51 -10.13 -8.37 4.12
N ASP A 52 -10.67 -7.15 4.17
CA ASP A 52 -12.05 -6.82 3.88
C ASP A 52 -12.10 -6.02 2.57
N GLY A 53 -12.62 -6.67 1.53
CA GLY A 53 -12.65 -6.16 0.17
C GLY A 53 -12.95 -7.27 -0.85
N PRO A 54 -13.02 -6.92 -2.15
CA PRO A 54 -13.44 -7.86 -3.18
C PRO A 54 -12.57 -9.12 -3.23
N GLY A 55 -13.19 -10.27 -3.01
CA GLY A 55 -12.53 -11.59 -3.04
C GLY A 55 -11.56 -11.85 -1.87
N LEU A 56 -11.47 -10.95 -0.89
CA LEU A 56 -10.61 -11.11 0.29
C LEU A 56 -11.38 -11.70 1.48
N SER A 57 -10.64 -12.32 2.39
CA SER A 57 -11.14 -12.79 3.67
C SER A 57 -10.06 -12.66 4.75
N TRP A 58 -10.48 -12.41 5.98
CA TRP A 58 -9.58 -12.44 7.15
C TRP A 58 -9.16 -13.86 7.56
N ASN A 59 -9.94 -14.88 7.17
CA ASN A 59 -9.70 -16.26 7.57
C ASN A 59 -8.79 -17.02 6.59
N LYS A 60 -8.79 -16.65 5.31
CA LYS A 60 -8.06 -17.34 4.25
C LYS A 60 -7.47 -16.33 3.28
N GLY A 61 -6.15 -16.39 3.08
CA GLY A 61 -5.47 -15.46 2.20
C GLY A 61 -5.62 -15.81 0.73
N VAL A 62 -5.57 -14.77 -0.09
CA VAL A 62 -5.43 -14.87 -1.54
C VAL A 62 -3.94 -14.71 -1.88
N PRO A 63 -3.35 -15.62 -2.67
CA PRO A 63 -1.96 -15.49 -3.06
C PRO A 63 -1.76 -14.30 -4.00
N LEU A 64 -0.73 -13.49 -3.76
CA LEU A 64 -0.31 -12.47 -4.71
C LEU A 64 0.34 -13.10 -5.94
N GLN A 65 0.23 -12.40 -7.07
CA GLN A 65 0.96 -12.70 -8.27
C GLN A 65 2.44 -12.35 -8.09
N PHE A 66 3.33 -13.30 -8.40
CA PHE A 66 4.76 -13.04 -8.47
C PHE A 66 5.07 -12.33 -9.80
N ILE A 67 5.65 -11.14 -9.73
CA ILE A 67 5.99 -10.35 -10.92
C ILE A 67 7.48 -10.48 -11.24
N SER A 68 8.33 -10.23 -10.24
CA SER A 68 9.78 -10.38 -10.34
C SER A 68 10.38 -10.53 -8.96
N ILE A 69 11.70 -10.71 -8.86
CA ILE A 69 12.37 -10.85 -7.57
C ILE A 69 12.05 -9.65 -6.68
N GLY A 70 11.46 -9.94 -5.52
CA GLY A 70 11.03 -8.91 -4.59
C GLY A 70 9.68 -8.28 -4.93
N LYS A 71 9.14 -8.36 -6.15
CA LYS A 71 7.87 -7.69 -6.52
C LYS A 71 6.70 -8.66 -6.63
N TRP A 72 5.64 -8.33 -5.90
CA TRP A 72 4.38 -9.08 -5.86
C TRP A 72 3.21 -8.15 -6.14
N ARG A 73 2.13 -8.67 -6.73
CA ARG A 73 0.96 -7.87 -7.08
C ARG A 73 -0.35 -8.52 -6.66
N TRP A 74 -1.24 -7.70 -6.13
CA TRP A 74 -2.67 -7.96 -6.07
C TRP A 74 -3.41 -6.85 -6.83
N GLU A 75 -4.51 -7.17 -7.49
CA GLU A 75 -5.33 -6.18 -8.19
C GLU A 75 -6.80 -6.58 -8.24
N THR A 76 -7.69 -5.58 -8.30
CA THR A 76 -9.14 -5.78 -8.49
C THR A 76 -9.77 -4.59 -9.24
N ASN A 77 -10.82 -4.90 -10.00
CA ASN A 77 -11.68 -3.90 -10.66
C ASN A 77 -12.94 -3.59 -9.84
N ASP A 78 -13.20 -4.36 -8.78
CA ASP A 78 -14.50 -4.37 -8.10
C ASP A 78 -14.49 -3.56 -6.79
N ALA A 79 -13.37 -2.89 -6.48
CA ALA A 79 -13.26 -2.07 -5.27
C ALA A 79 -14.08 -0.79 -5.45
N VAL A 80 -15.13 -0.65 -4.66
CA VAL A 80 -15.99 0.55 -4.60
C VAL A 80 -15.81 1.35 -3.31
N ALA A 81 -15.01 0.84 -2.38
CA ALA A 81 -14.66 1.45 -1.10
C ALA A 81 -13.24 1.03 -0.69
N PRO A 82 -12.59 1.75 0.24
CA PRO A 82 -11.24 1.41 0.70
C PRO A 82 -11.11 -0.02 1.22
N VAL A 83 -10.12 -0.75 0.72
CA VAL A 83 -9.86 -2.15 1.08
C VAL A 83 -8.89 -2.21 2.25
N SER A 84 -9.33 -2.77 3.38
CA SER A 84 -8.45 -2.99 4.53
C SER A 84 -7.76 -4.34 4.39
N PHE A 85 -6.44 -4.39 4.60
CA PHE A 85 -5.71 -5.63 4.36
C PHE A 85 -4.52 -5.85 5.31
N LYS A 86 -4.02 -7.09 5.28
CA LYS A 86 -2.78 -7.54 5.91
C LYS A 86 -2.03 -8.47 4.96
N LEU A 87 -0.72 -8.52 5.11
CA LEU A 87 0.16 -9.39 4.32
C LEU A 87 0.66 -10.57 5.14
N TYR A 88 0.74 -11.74 4.51
CA TYR A 88 1.16 -12.98 5.14
C TYR A 88 2.18 -13.72 4.28
N LYS A 89 3.24 -14.25 4.91
CA LYS A 89 4.11 -15.25 4.30
C LYS A 89 3.47 -16.63 4.50
N ASN A 90 3.30 -17.36 3.39
CA ASN A 90 2.69 -18.69 3.35
C ASN A 90 1.32 -18.77 4.06
N ASP A 91 0.56 -17.67 4.01
CA ASP A 91 -0.75 -17.53 4.66
C ASP A 91 -0.76 -17.83 6.18
N SER A 92 0.42 -17.82 6.83
CA SER A 92 0.59 -18.27 8.22
C SER A 92 1.33 -17.26 9.08
N VAL A 93 2.29 -16.51 8.52
CA VAL A 93 3.10 -15.53 9.26
C VAL A 93 2.70 -14.13 8.81
N GLU A 94 2.09 -13.34 9.69
CA GLU A 94 1.68 -11.96 9.42
C GLU A 94 2.88 -11.01 9.35
N CYS A 95 2.87 -10.07 8.41
CA CYS A 95 3.74 -8.90 8.43
C CYS A 95 3.11 -7.80 9.30
N THR A 96 3.59 -7.65 10.52
CA THR A 96 3.08 -6.64 11.46
C THR A 96 3.66 -5.23 11.20
N ARG A 97 4.75 -5.14 10.44
CA ARG A 97 5.50 -3.88 10.23
C ARG A 97 4.78 -2.88 9.33
N ILE A 98 3.89 -3.34 8.44
CA ILE A 98 3.13 -2.45 7.55
C ILE A 98 1.96 -1.75 8.27
N GLY A 99 1.63 -2.17 9.50
CA GLY A 99 0.47 -1.67 10.25
C GLY A 99 -0.86 -2.15 9.66
N ALA A 100 -1.81 -1.23 9.48
CA ALA A 100 -3.14 -1.49 8.92
C ALA A 100 -3.44 -0.56 7.73
N PRO A 101 -2.68 -0.67 6.63
CA PRO A 101 -2.87 0.19 5.47
C PRO A 101 -4.19 -0.11 4.76
N LYS A 102 -4.68 0.87 4.01
CA LYS A 102 -5.89 0.77 3.18
C LYS A 102 -5.55 1.03 1.72
N LEU A 103 -6.16 0.27 0.81
CA LEU A 103 -6.08 0.51 -0.62
C LEU A 103 -7.28 1.34 -1.05
N GLU A 104 -7.02 2.50 -1.63
CA GLU A 104 -8.05 3.36 -2.18
C GLU A 104 -8.52 2.83 -3.55
N PRO A 105 -9.83 2.82 -3.82
CA PRO A 105 -10.36 2.42 -5.12
C PRO A 105 -9.71 3.18 -6.27
N GLY A 106 -9.34 2.45 -7.32
CA GLY A 106 -8.75 3.03 -8.53
C GLY A 106 -7.33 3.58 -8.35
N HIS A 107 -6.64 3.23 -7.28
CA HIS A 107 -5.25 3.62 -7.04
C HIS A 107 -4.30 2.41 -7.09
N GLN A 108 -3.07 2.67 -7.50
CA GLN A 108 -1.93 1.80 -7.26
C GLN A 108 -1.25 2.22 -5.96
N HIS A 109 -1.14 1.28 -5.04
CA HIS A 109 -0.39 1.43 -3.80
C HIS A 109 0.88 0.61 -3.85
N GLU A 110 1.96 1.13 -3.31
CA GLU A 110 3.22 0.42 -3.16
C GLU A 110 3.61 0.32 -1.69
N VAL A 111 4.06 -0.87 -1.27
CA VAL A 111 4.49 -1.10 0.11
C VAL A 111 5.71 -2.01 0.17
N THR A 112 6.58 -1.80 1.17
CA THR A 112 7.65 -2.77 1.49
C THR A 112 7.24 -3.62 2.69
N ALA A 113 7.17 -4.94 2.50
CA ALA A 113 6.85 -5.90 3.55
C ALA A 113 8.09 -6.67 4.00
N ASN A 114 8.44 -6.52 5.26
CA ASN A 114 9.55 -7.21 5.92
C ASN A 114 8.97 -8.18 6.96
N PHE A 115 9.33 -9.46 6.85
CA PHE A 115 8.86 -10.57 7.69
C PHE A 115 9.96 -11.06 8.64
#